data_AF-A0A853I907-F1
#
_entry.id   AF-A0A853I907-F1
#
_cell.length_a   1.000
_cell.length_b   1.000
_cell.length_c   1.000
_cell.angle_alpha   90.00
_cell.angle_beta   90.00
_cell.angle_gamma   90.00
#
_symmetry.space_group_name_H-M   'P 1'
#
loop_
_entity.id
_entity.type
_entity.pdbx_description
1 polymer ?
#
loop_
_entity_poly.entity_id
_entity_poly.type
_entity_poly.pdbx_seq_one_letter_code
_entity_poly.pdbx_strand_id
1 'polypeptide(L)' 'MTDRDVNVLLAQLHKELAEHLLEKLRNGEMKAAELNVARQMLKDNHINEFPSPTSPLAELENKLNEVDPFDPDDVRYTH' A
#
# COMPACT_ATOMS: atom_id res chain seq x y z
N MET A 1 -26.90 -20.64 3.61
CA MET A 1 -25.91 -19.55 3.74
C MET A 1 -25.87 -18.85 2.39
N THR A 2 -26.33 -17.61 2.33
CA THR A 2 -26.37 -16.82 1.10
C THR A 2 -25.02 -16.13 0.89
N ASP A 3 -24.75 -15.70 -0.34
CA ASP A 3 -23.51 -14.98 -0.69
C ASP A 3 -23.32 -13.71 0.17
N ARG A 4 -24.43 -13.07 0.57
CA ARG A 4 -24.43 -11.94 1.50
C ARG A 4 -23.96 -12.31 2.91
N ASP A 5 -24.33 -13.50 3.40
CA ASP A 5 -23.93 -13.97 4.72
C ASP A 5 -22.41 -14.26 4.78
N VAL A 6 -21.85 -14.77 3.69
CA VAL A 6 -20.40 -15.04 3.57
C VAL A 6 -19.61 -13.73 3.61
N ASN A 7 -20.07 -12.70 2.89
CA ASN A 7 -19.42 -11.38 2.89
C ASN A 7 -19.43 -10.74 4.28
N VAL A 8 -20.53 -10.84 5.02
CA VAL A 8 -20.62 -10.35 6.40
C VAL A 8 -19.64 -11.08 7.32
N LEU A 9 -19.55 -12.40 7.19
CA LEU A 9 -18.63 -13.22 7.97
C LEU A 9 -17.16 -12.87 7.70
N LEU A 10 -16.80 -12.67 6.43
CA LEU A 10 -15.44 -12.26 6.03
C LEU A 10 -15.09 -10.87 6.56
N ALA A 11 -16.02 -9.92 6.52
CA ALA A 11 -15.82 -8.57 7.08
C ALA A 11 -15.59 -8.60 8.59
N GLN A 12 -16.35 -9.43 9.32
CA GLN A 12 -16.16 -9.62 10.76
C GLN A 12 -14.79 -10.25 11.05
N LEU A 13 -14.41 -11.29 10.31
CA LEU A 13 -13.11 -11.94 10.46
C LEU A 13 -11.96 -10.94 10.25
N HIS A 14 -12.05 -10.10 9.22
CA HIS A 14 -11.06 -9.07 8.92
C HIS A 14 -10.90 -8.08 10.06
N LYS A 15 -12.03 -7.57 10.60
CA LYS A 15 -12.04 -6.63 11.72
C LYS A 15 -11.38 -7.23 12.96
N GLU A 16 -11.83 -8.40 13.41
CA GLU A 16 -11.33 -9.04 14.62
C GLU A 16 -9.83 -9.35 14.51
N LEU A 17 -9.38 -9.79 13.32
CA LEU A 17 -7.97 -10.06 13.07
C LEU A 17 -7.12 -8.78 13.11
N ALA A 18 -7.62 -7.67 12.54
CA ALA A 18 -6.94 -6.38 12.61
C ALA A 18 -6.86 -5.83 14.04
N GLU A 19 -7.94 -5.94 14.83
CA GLU A 19 -7.98 -5.51 16.23
C GLU A 19 -7.01 -6.33 17.09
N HIS A 20 -6.98 -7.65 16.91
CA HIS A 20 -6.06 -8.53 17.64
C HIS A 20 -4.58 -8.23 17.33
N LEU A 21 -4.23 -8.03 16.06
CA LEU A 21 -2.86 -7.67 15.68
C LEU A 21 -2.47 -6.31 16.26
N LEU A 22 -3.39 -5.34 16.27
CA LEU A 22 -3.14 -4.01 16.83
C LEU A 22 -2.93 -4.04 18.35
N GLU A 23 -3.73 -4.80 19.09
CA GLU A 23 -3.58 -4.97 20.54
C GLU A 23 -2.21 -5.57 20.88
N LYS A 24 -1.83 -6.66 20.21
CA LYS A 24 -0.51 -7.30 20.41
C LYS A 24 0.65 -6.38 20.06
N LEU A 25 0.49 -5.57 19.00
CA LEU A 25 1.49 -4.58 18.61
C LEU A 25 1.68 -3.53 19.71
N ARG A 26 0.57 -3.00 20.26
CA ARG A 26 0.59 -1.99 21.33
C ARG A 26 1.19 -2.52 22.63
N ASN A 27 0.92 -3.79 22.95
CA ASN A 27 1.45 -4.44 24.14
C ASN A 27 2.93 -4.84 23.99
N GLY A 28 3.52 -4.71 22.79
CA GLY A 28 4.90 -5.11 22.52
C GLY A 28 5.12 -6.63 22.52
N GLU A 29 4.04 -7.41 22.37
CA GLU A 29 4.06 -8.87 22.46
C GLU A 29 4.24 -9.55 21.10
N MET A 30 4.22 -8.78 20.02
CA MET A 30 4.37 -9.33 18.67
C MET A 30 5.77 -9.86 18.40
N LYS A 31 5.83 -11.10 17.90
CA LYS A 31 7.05 -11.69 17.35
C LYS A 31 7.28 -11.24 15.91
N ALA A 32 8.51 -11.38 15.41
CA ALA A 32 8.87 -11.02 14.03
C ALA A 32 7.97 -11.66 12.96
N ALA A 33 7.56 -12.92 13.16
CA ALA A 33 6.63 -13.61 12.27
C ALA A 33 5.26 -12.91 12.21
N GLU A 34 4.75 -12.46 13.35
CA GLU A 34 3.44 -11.83 13.48
C GLU A 34 3.46 -10.39 12.93
N LEU A 35 4.57 -9.67 13.11
CA LEU A 35 4.81 -8.38 12.44
C LEU A 35 4.79 -8.52 10.92
N ASN A 36 5.39 -9.59 10.39
CA ASN A 36 5.38 -9.83 8.95
C ASN A 36 3.96 -10.16 8.44
N VAL A 37 3.16 -10.89 9.24
CA VAL A 37 1.74 -11.14 8.93
C VAL A 37 0.94 -9.84 8.94
N ALA A 38 1.10 -8.97 9.93
CA ALA A 38 0.44 -7.67 9.96
C ALA A 38 0.81 -6.80 8.75
N ARG A 39 2.11 -6.74 8.41
CA ARG A 39 2.57 -6.03 7.21
C ARG A 39 1.96 -6.61 5.92
N GLN A 40 1.79 -7.93 5.84
CA GLN A 40 1.20 -8.59 4.68
C GLN A 40 -0.31 -8.32 4.59
N MET A 41 -1.03 -8.41 5.72
CA MET A 41 -2.45 -8.06 5.79
C MET A 41 -2.70 -6.64 5.28
N LEU A 42 -1.87 -5.67 5.67
CA LEU A 42 -1.97 -4.29 5.17
C LEU A 42 -1.79 -4.23 3.65
N LYS A 43 -0.75 -4.89 3.12
CA LYS A 43 -0.51 -4.95 1.66
C LYS A 43 -1.64 -5.61 0.89
N ASP A 44 -2.16 -6.73 1.40
CA ASP A 44 -3.24 -7.49 0.77
C ASP A 44 -4.56 -6.71 0.75
N ASN A 45 -4.72 -5.73 1.65
CA ASN A 45 -5.84 -4.79 1.70
C ASN A 45 -5.54 -3.45 1.02
N HIS A 46 -4.50 -3.38 0.19
CA HIS A 46 -4.06 -2.17 -0.50
C HIS A 46 -3.72 -0.98 0.43
N ILE A 47 -3.40 -1.27 1.69
CA ILE A 47 -2.79 -0.32 2.62
C ILE A 47 -1.29 -0.52 2.51
N ASN A 48 -0.71 0.06 1.47
CA ASN A 48 0.69 -0.05 1.13
C ASN A 48 1.36 1.32 1.27
N GLU A 49 2.62 1.30 1.75
CA GLU A 49 3.50 2.46 1.83
C GLU A 49 3.97 2.89 0.42
N PHE A 50 3.05 3.07 -0.52
CA PHE A 50 3.41 3.77 -1.74
C PHE A 50 3.44 5.26 -1.42
N PRO A 51 4.45 6.00 -1.89
CA PRO A 51 4.34 7.44 -1.97
C PRO A 51 3.03 7.70 -2.71
N SER A 52 2.10 8.39 -2.05
CA SER A 52 0.85 8.80 -2.67
C SER A 52 1.17 9.32 -4.08
N PRO A 53 0.37 9.02 -5.11
CA PRO A 53 0.53 9.63 -6.43
C PRO A 53 0.47 11.18 -6.38
N THR A 54 0.04 11.75 -5.25
CA THR A 54 0.09 13.19 -4.93
C THR A 54 1.35 13.60 -4.16
N SER A 55 2.34 12.73 -4.03
CA SER A 55 3.58 13.06 -3.34
C SER A 55 4.47 13.92 -4.25
N PRO A 56 5.23 14.88 -3.69
CA PRO A 56 6.21 15.63 -4.46
C PRO A 56 7.24 14.74 -5.19
N LEU A 57 7.44 13.51 -4.71
CA LEU A 57 8.34 12.53 -5.32
C LEU A 57 7.75 11.93 -6.62
N ALA A 58 6.45 11.65 -6.62
CA ALA A 58 5.73 11.16 -7.80
C ALA A 58 5.62 12.25 -8.89
N GLU A 59 5.47 13.52 -8.50
CA GLU A 59 5.56 14.65 -9.44
C GLU A 59 6.95 14.76 -10.07
N LEU A 60 8.01 14.51 -9.31
CA LEU A 60 9.38 14.53 -9.83
C LEU A 60 9.64 13.36 -10.79
N GLU A 61 9.18 12.17 -10.45
CA GLU A 61 9.28 10.98 -11.32
C GLU A 61 8.54 11.18 -12.64
N ASN A 62 7.32 11.74 -12.60
CA ASN A 62 6.58 12.06 -13.82
C ASN A 62 7.31 13.09 -14.69
N LYS A 63 7.84 14.17 -14.09
CA LYS A 63 8.62 15.18 -14.83
C LYS A 63 9.90 14.60 -15.44
N LEU A 64 10.54 13.65 -14.78
CA LEU A 64 11.74 12.98 -15.30
C LEU A 64 11.41 12.03 -16.45
N ASN A 65 10.22 11.41 -16.44
CA ASN A 65 9.77 10.53 -17.51
C ASN A 65 9.12 11.28 -18.69
N GLU A 66 8.76 12.56 -18.51
CA GLU A 66 8.21 13.44 -19.56
C GLU A 66 9.27 13.94 -20.55
N VAL A 67 10.55 13.91 -20.17
CA VAL A 67 11.70 14.34 -20.95
C VAL A 67 12.76 13.26 -20.83
N ASP A 68 13.08 12.55 -21.91
CA ASP A 68 14.27 11.69 -21.90
C ASP A 68 15.50 12.59 -22.16
N PRO A 69 16.34 12.88 -21.15
CA PRO A 69 17.47 13.79 -21.33
C PRO A 69 18.59 13.15 -22.17
N PHE A 70 18.43 11.90 -22.61
CA PHE A 70 19.37 11.16 -23.44
C PHE A 70 18.79 10.75 -24.80
N ASP A 71 17.55 11.13 -25.12
CA ASP A 71 16.98 10.96 -26.46
C ASP A 71 17.39 12.15 -27.35
N PRO A 72 18.31 11.98 -28.31
CA PRO A 72 18.78 13.05 -29.18
C PRO A 72 17.70 13.56 -30.15
N ASP A 73 16.58 12.84 -30.29
CA ASP A 73 15.46 13.20 -31.17
C ASP A 73 14.27 13.86 -30.43
N ASP A 74 14.38 14.08 -29.10
CA ASP A 74 13.34 14.80 -28.33
C ASP A 74 13.39 16.32 -28.60
N VAL A 75 12.60 16.73 -29.59
CA VAL A 75 12.43 18.12 -30.10
C VAL A 75 11.91 19.15 -29.09
N ARG A 76 11.64 18.77 -27.83
CA ARG A 76 11.16 19.69 -26.79
C ARG A 76 12.27 20.52 -26.11
N TYR A 77 13.53 20.29 -26.46
CA TYR A 77 14.68 21.09 -25.99
C TYR A 77 14.92 22.40 -26.76
N THR A 78 14.15 22.67 -27.81
CA THR A 78 14.15 24.00 -28.44
C THR A 78 13.07 24.85 -27.78
N HIS A 79 13.47 25.85 -26.98
CA HIS A 79 12.87 27.16 -26.66
C HIS A 79 13.28 27.58 -25.24
#